data_AF-A0A7S2ULB6-F1
#
_entry.id   AF-A0A7S2ULB6-F1
#
_cell.length_a   1.000
_cell.length_b   1.000
_cell.length_c   1.000
_cell.angle_alpha   90.00
_cell.angle_beta   90.00
_cell.angle_gamma   90.00
#
_symmetry.space_group_name_H-M   'P 1'
#
loop_
_entity.id
_entity.type
_entity.pdbx_description
1 polymer ?
#
loop_
_entity_poly.entity_id
_entity_poly.type
_entity_poly.pdbx_seq_one_letter_code
_entity_poly.pdbx_strand_id
1 'polypeptide(L)'
;VATSASIELFDRVLVDAECSTDGAVKHMLHRMHSHVVDSKKLEPKESITSNKALTDSQQLADLVQLQRQLILSGFRLLKPGGVMVYSTCSLSEAQNEDVVSWLLKENPTKARLVSVNFPGPSKLEGQMNKKGISLVSQGSLPGTVRFYPNLSSCDTLSKEDSGDSFYGGGLFLAKIKNTKLLD
;
A
#
# COMPACT_ATOMS: atom_id res chain seq x y z
N VAL A 1 -2.34 38.16 -22.89
CA VAL A 1 -3.26 37.51 -21.92
C VAL A 1 -3.06 36.02 -22.06
N ALA A 2 -2.28 35.40 -21.16
CA ALA A 2 -2.10 33.95 -21.18
C ALA A 2 -3.41 33.31 -20.75
N THR A 3 -4.07 32.61 -21.67
CA THR A 3 -5.26 31.80 -21.38
C THR A 3 -4.82 30.71 -20.41
N SER A 4 -5.33 30.77 -19.17
CA SER A 4 -5.29 29.69 -18.20
C SER A 4 -5.75 28.41 -18.90
N ALA A 5 -4.81 27.52 -19.22
CA ALA A 5 -5.13 26.20 -19.72
C ALA A 5 -5.95 25.51 -18.62
N SER A 6 -7.24 25.36 -18.87
CA SER A 6 -8.14 24.68 -17.94
C SER A 6 -7.68 23.24 -17.89
N ILE A 7 -7.08 22.82 -16.78
CA ILE A 7 -6.62 21.45 -16.60
C ILE A 7 -7.86 20.56 -16.70
N GLU A 8 -7.90 19.67 -17.70
CA GLU A 8 -8.91 18.62 -17.74
C GLU A 8 -8.67 17.67 -16.57
N LEU A 9 -9.59 17.70 -15.61
CA LEU A 9 -9.58 16.81 -14.45
C LEU A 9 -10.08 15.41 -14.86
N PHE A 10 -9.79 14.41 -14.04
CA PHE A 10 -10.13 13.02 -14.28
C PHE A 10 -11.29 12.54 -13.39
N ASP A 11 -12.10 11.62 -13.92
CA ASP A 11 -13.14 10.92 -13.15
C ASP A 11 -12.52 9.88 -12.19
N ARG A 12 -11.36 9.33 -12.58
CA ARG A 12 -10.65 8.28 -11.85
C ARG A 12 -9.15 8.50 -11.92
N VAL A 13 -8.47 8.35 -10.78
CA VAL A 13 -7.01 8.44 -10.67
C VAL A 13 -6.48 7.21 -9.93
N LEU A 14 -5.39 6.63 -10.40
CA LEU A 14 -4.63 5.59 -9.69
C LEU A 14 -3.29 6.18 -9.29
N VAL A 15 -2.97 6.13 -8.00
CA VAL A 15 -1.67 6.46 -7.44
C VAL A 15 -1.06 5.17 -6.92
N ASP A 16 -0.28 4.51 -7.77
CA ASP A 16 0.58 3.41 -7.36
C ASP A 16 1.92 4.00 -6.94
N ALA A 17 2.12 4.15 -5.63
CA ALA A 17 3.19 4.97 -5.09
C ALA A 17 4.50 4.19 -4.92
N GLU A 18 5.61 4.87 -5.22
CA GLU A 18 6.93 4.39 -4.84
C GLU A 18 6.99 4.20 -3.32
N CYS A 19 7.48 3.04 -2.88
CA CYS A 19 7.48 2.65 -1.48
C CYS A 19 8.67 1.73 -1.19
N SER A 20 8.87 1.38 0.09
CA SER A 20 9.95 0.47 0.49
C SER A 20 9.85 -0.93 -0.12
N THR A 21 8.75 -1.33 -0.78
CA THR A 21 8.65 -2.58 -1.55
C THR A 21 8.86 -3.86 -0.73
N ASP A 22 8.77 -3.76 0.60
CA ASP A 22 8.93 -4.85 1.56
C ASP A 22 7.81 -5.90 1.48
N GLY A 23 6.64 -5.53 0.97
CA GLY A 23 5.57 -6.44 0.62
C GLY A 23 5.79 -7.19 -0.71
N ALA A 24 6.75 -6.81 -1.55
CA ALA A 24 7.01 -7.45 -2.85
C ALA A 24 8.37 -8.17 -2.92
N VAL A 25 9.06 -8.39 -1.79
CA VAL A 25 10.42 -8.99 -1.73
C VAL A 25 10.54 -10.31 -2.50
N LYS A 26 9.54 -11.19 -2.43
CA LYS A 26 9.53 -12.46 -3.19
C LYS A 26 9.58 -12.22 -4.71
N HIS A 27 8.85 -11.22 -5.20
CA HIS A 27 8.86 -10.84 -6.61
C HIS A 27 10.18 -10.15 -7.01
N MET A 28 10.75 -9.33 -6.13
CA MET A 28 12.07 -8.72 -6.35
C MET A 28 13.16 -9.79 -6.48
N LEU A 29 13.21 -10.74 -5.53
CA LEU A 29 14.15 -11.86 -5.55
C LEU A 29 14.01 -12.69 -6.83
N HIS A 30 12.78 -13.08 -7.21
CA HIS A 30 12.56 -13.82 -8.45
C HIS A 30 13.02 -13.05 -9.70
N ARG A 31 12.88 -11.71 -9.71
CA ARG A 31 13.33 -10.85 -10.81
C ARG A 31 14.86 -10.69 -10.84
N MET A 32 15.52 -10.68 -9.68
CA MET A 32 16.98 -10.66 -9.59
C MET A 32 17.59 -12.01 -10.02
N HIS A 33 17.00 -13.13 -9.59
CA HIS A 33 17.46 -14.46 -9.96
C HIS A 33 17.17 -14.83 -11.43
N SER A 34 16.23 -14.16 -12.11
CA SER A 34 15.96 -14.41 -13.54
C SER A 34 16.94 -13.71 -14.49
N HIS A 35 17.81 -12.82 -13.98
CA HIS A 35 18.92 -12.23 -14.74
C HIS A 35 20.30 -12.80 -14.39
N VAL A 36 20.39 -13.68 -13.38
CA VAL A 36 21.64 -14.35 -13.00
C VAL A 36 21.44 -15.85 -13.20
N VAL A 37 21.77 -16.32 -14.39
CA VAL A 37 22.20 -17.70 -14.61
C VAL A 37 23.51 -17.89 -13.86
N ASP A 38 23.43 -18.07 -12.54
CA ASP A 38 24.25 -19.08 -11.87
C ASP A 38 23.74 -19.27 -10.44
N SER A 39 23.18 -20.45 -10.21
CA SER A 39 22.70 -20.89 -8.91
C SER A 39 23.89 -21.19 -8.02
N LYS A 40 24.24 -20.28 -7.12
CA LYS A 40 24.77 -20.62 -5.78
C LYS A 40 24.89 -19.37 -4.92
N LYS A 41 24.13 -19.37 -3.83
CA LYS A 41 24.44 -18.66 -2.58
C LYS A 41 24.15 -17.15 -2.58
N LEU A 42 22.86 -16.79 -2.57
CA LEU A 42 22.45 -15.55 -1.93
C LEU A 42 21.42 -15.90 -0.85
N GLU A 43 21.84 -15.79 0.40
CA GLU A 43 20.99 -16.02 1.56
C GLU A 43 19.92 -14.91 1.63
N PRO A 44 18.63 -15.22 1.85
CA PRO A 44 17.54 -14.23 1.87
C PRO A 44 17.75 -13.04 2.82
N LYS A 45 18.61 -13.20 3.82
CA LYS A 45 18.97 -12.16 4.80
C LYS A 45 19.69 -10.97 4.15
N GLU A 46 20.49 -11.18 3.11
CA GLU A 46 21.30 -10.10 2.51
C GLU A 46 20.48 -9.15 1.62
N SER A 47 19.44 -9.64 0.97
CA SER A 47 18.56 -8.83 0.10
C SER A 47 17.60 -7.92 0.86
N ILE A 48 17.28 -8.25 2.11
CA ILE A 48 16.45 -7.40 2.99
C ILE A 48 17.31 -6.30 3.61
N THR A 49 18.56 -6.60 4.00
CA THR A 49 19.51 -5.62 4.54
C THR A 49 19.93 -4.55 3.52
N SER A 50 19.83 -4.83 2.22
CA SER A 50 20.09 -3.82 1.17
C SER A 50 18.95 -2.82 0.97
N ASN A 51 17.75 -3.09 1.51
CA ASN A 51 16.64 -2.15 1.41
C ASN A 51 16.77 -1.07 2.49
N LYS A 52 17.55 -0.06 2.17
CA LYS A 52 17.95 0.97 3.13
C LYS A 52 16.75 1.72 3.74
N ALA A 53 15.61 1.78 3.05
CA ALA A 53 14.35 2.32 3.61
C ALA A 53 13.79 1.52 4.81
N LEU A 54 14.19 0.27 4.99
CA LEU A 54 13.81 -0.55 6.15
C LEU A 54 14.73 -0.36 7.36
N THR A 55 15.94 0.19 7.14
CA THR A 55 16.98 0.32 8.17
C THR A 55 17.36 1.77 8.48
N ASP A 56 17.08 2.69 7.56
CA ASP A 56 17.39 4.12 7.63
C ASP A 56 16.09 4.92 7.78
N SER A 57 15.89 5.49 8.96
CA SER A 57 14.70 6.27 9.30
C SER A 57 14.55 7.54 8.46
N GLN A 58 15.66 8.12 7.98
CA GLN A 58 15.59 9.32 7.14
C GLN A 58 15.03 8.98 5.75
N GLN A 59 15.46 7.87 5.16
CA GLN A 59 14.95 7.44 3.87
C GLN A 59 13.47 7.05 3.92
N LEU A 60 13.03 6.42 5.02
CA LEU A 60 11.62 6.17 5.24
C LEU A 60 10.82 7.49 5.30
N ALA A 61 11.33 8.49 6.02
CA ALA A 61 10.68 9.79 6.10
C ALA A 61 10.60 10.49 4.72
N ASP A 62 11.66 10.42 3.92
CA ASP A 62 11.71 10.97 2.57
C ASP A 62 10.69 10.28 1.65
N LEU A 63 10.56 8.94 1.73
CA LEU A 63 9.56 8.18 1.01
C LEU A 63 8.13 8.56 1.42
N VAL A 64 7.86 8.68 2.73
CA VAL A 64 6.55 9.10 3.23
C VAL A 64 6.22 10.51 2.74
N GLN A 65 7.20 11.42 2.72
CA GLN A 65 7.02 12.77 2.19
C GLN A 65 6.70 12.75 0.68
N LEU A 66 7.42 11.95 -0.11
CA LEU A 66 7.14 11.75 -1.52
C LEU A 66 5.73 11.20 -1.74
N GLN A 67 5.33 10.18 -0.98
CA GLN A 67 3.99 9.58 -1.05
C GLN A 67 2.88 10.59 -0.72
N ARG A 68 3.09 11.47 0.28
CA ARG A 68 2.19 12.59 0.58
C ARG A 68 2.06 13.55 -0.61
N GLN A 69 3.15 13.85 -1.31
CA GLN A 69 3.10 14.70 -2.50
C GLN A 69 2.37 14.01 -3.66
N LEU A 70 2.61 12.71 -3.88
CA LEU A 70 1.97 11.92 -4.93
C LEU A 70 0.47 11.79 -4.69
N ILE A 71 0.05 11.41 -3.48
CA ILE A 71 -1.37 11.23 -3.15
C ILE A 71 -2.14 12.55 -3.24
N LEU A 72 -1.51 13.67 -2.82
CA LEU A 72 -2.11 15.01 -2.95
C LEU A 72 -2.23 15.42 -4.41
N SER A 73 -1.20 15.16 -5.22
CA SER A 73 -1.22 15.47 -6.65
C SER A 73 -2.30 14.66 -7.38
N GLY A 74 -2.39 13.36 -7.11
CA GLY A 74 -3.45 12.51 -7.64
C GLY A 74 -4.85 12.98 -7.23
N PHE A 75 -5.02 13.40 -5.98
CA PHE A 75 -6.29 13.94 -5.51
C PHE A 75 -6.68 15.26 -6.20
N ARG A 76 -5.72 16.16 -6.44
CA ARG A 76 -5.95 17.44 -7.14
C ARG A 76 -6.36 17.26 -8.59
N LEU A 77 -5.98 16.14 -9.21
CA LEU A 77 -6.37 15.79 -10.57
C LEU A 77 -7.80 15.24 -10.66
N LEU A 78 -8.51 15.00 -9.55
CA LEU A 78 -9.88 14.52 -9.57
C LEU A 78 -10.91 15.63 -9.81
N LYS A 79 -11.89 15.35 -10.68
CA LYS A 79 -13.15 16.10 -10.72
C LYS A 79 -13.90 15.99 -9.39
N PRO A 80 -14.72 16.99 -9.01
CA PRO A 80 -15.71 16.82 -7.95
C PRO A 80 -16.63 15.61 -8.25
N GLY A 81 -16.68 14.66 -7.33
CA GLY A 81 -17.36 13.38 -7.48
C GLY A 81 -16.47 12.21 -7.93
N GLY A 82 -15.26 12.49 -8.42
CA GLY A 82 -14.29 11.52 -8.88
C GLY A 82 -13.69 10.67 -7.75
N VAL A 83 -13.02 9.58 -8.13
CA VAL A 83 -12.46 8.60 -7.19
C VAL A 83 -11.00 8.31 -7.50
N MET A 84 -10.17 8.33 -6.47
CA MET A 84 -8.77 7.91 -6.52
C MET A 84 -8.59 6.60 -5.77
N VAL A 85 -7.68 5.75 -6.27
CA VAL A 85 -7.12 4.64 -5.51
C VAL A 85 -5.66 4.95 -5.23
N TYR A 86 -5.26 4.85 -3.97
CA TYR A 86 -3.87 4.87 -3.53
C TYR A 86 -3.45 3.44 -3.18
N SER A 87 -2.32 3.00 -3.72
CA SER A 87 -1.74 1.68 -3.47
C SER A 87 -0.26 1.75 -3.15
N THR A 88 0.18 0.84 -2.30
CA THR A 88 1.60 0.56 -2.07
C THR A 88 1.78 -0.95 -1.92
N CYS A 89 3.01 -1.43 -2.12
CA CYS A 89 3.42 -2.76 -1.70
C CYS A 89 4.32 -2.71 -0.45
N SER A 90 4.06 -1.76 0.47
CA SER A 90 4.74 -1.69 1.76
C SER A 90 3.88 -2.24 2.90
N LEU A 91 4.51 -2.84 3.90
CA LEU A 91 3.85 -3.25 5.14
C LEU A 91 3.74 -2.10 6.16
N SER A 92 4.55 -1.04 5.99
CA SER A 92 4.65 0.10 6.91
C SER A 92 3.35 0.90 7.00
N GLU A 93 2.82 1.07 8.21
CA GLU A 93 1.66 1.96 8.47
C GLU A 93 1.96 3.43 8.12
N ALA A 94 3.20 3.87 8.34
CA ALA A 94 3.67 5.22 8.04
C ALA A 94 3.54 5.58 6.54
N GLN A 95 3.71 4.59 5.66
CA GLN A 95 3.56 4.74 4.19
C GLN A 95 2.13 4.51 3.70
N ASN A 96 1.26 3.96 4.55
CA ASN A 96 -0.06 3.47 4.21
C ASN A 96 -1.14 4.32 4.88
N GLU A 97 -1.67 3.86 6.01
CA GLU A 97 -2.77 4.51 6.71
C GLU A 97 -2.43 5.94 7.16
N ASP A 98 -1.17 6.22 7.51
CA ASP A 98 -0.74 7.55 7.91
C ASP A 98 -0.74 8.54 6.74
N VAL A 99 -0.33 8.10 5.54
CA VAL A 99 -0.38 8.93 4.32
C VAL A 99 -1.83 9.24 3.94
N VAL A 100 -2.71 8.24 4.02
CA VAL A 100 -4.15 8.41 3.75
C VAL A 100 -4.77 9.33 4.80
N SER A 101 -4.49 9.10 6.08
CA SER A 101 -4.98 9.93 7.19
C SER A 101 -4.53 11.39 7.05
N TRP A 102 -3.27 11.61 6.62
CA TRP A 102 -2.75 12.94 6.33
C TRP A 102 -3.55 13.62 5.22
N LEU A 103 -3.81 12.96 4.08
CA LEU A 103 -4.59 13.56 2.99
C LEU A 103 -6.01 13.96 3.46
N LEU A 104 -6.67 13.09 4.23
CA LEU A 104 -8.01 13.34 4.76
C LEU A 104 -8.02 14.56 5.70
N LYS A 105 -6.97 14.72 6.51
CA LYS A 105 -6.79 15.90 7.40
C LYS A 105 -6.51 17.17 6.62
N GLU A 106 -5.72 17.11 5.55
CA GLU A 106 -5.44 18.25 4.67
C GLU A 106 -6.67 18.67 3.83
N ASN A 107 -7.60 17.76 3.57
CA ASN A 107 -8.77 18.00 2.73
C ASN A 107 -10.09 17.61 3.43
N PRO A 108 -10.40 18.15 4.63
CA PRO A 108 -11.46 17.65 5.50
C PRO A 108 -12.88 17.87 4.93
N THR A 109 -13.05 18.76 3.97
CA THR A 109 -14.35 19.04 3.33
C THR A 109 -14.55 18.30 2.01
N LYS A 110 -13.47 17.83 1.37
CA LYS A 110 -13.50 17.24 0.02
C LYS A 110 -13.08 15.78 -0.01
N ALA A 111 -12.09 15.37 0.77
CA ALA A 111 -11.63 13.99 0.74
C ALA A 111 -12.48 13.12 1.67
N ARG A 112 -12.99 12.00 1.14
CA ARG A 112 -13.70 10.98 1.92
C ARG A 112 -13.16 9.60 1.58
N LEU A 113 -12.78 8.86 2.61
CA LEU A 113 -12.45 7.45 2.43
C LEU A 113 -13.72 6.66 2.13
N VAL A 114 -13.64 5.74 1.19
CA VAL A 114 -14.75 4.87 0.79
C VAL A 114 -14.28 3.42 0.89
N SER A 115 -15.02 2.60 1.61
CA SER A 115 -14.68 1.18 1.80
C SER A 115 -14.43 0.47 0.48
N VAL A 116 -13.31 -0.25 0.41
CA VAL A 116 -12.96 -1.10 -0.73
C VAL A 116 -13.73 -2.42 -0.58
N ASN A 117 -14.79 -2.58 -1.38
CA ASN A 117 -15.54 -3.82 -1.46
C ASN A 117 -15.02 -4.63 -2.65
N PHE A 118 -14.59 -5.87 -2.41
CA PHE A 118 -14.23 -6.79 -3.49
C PHE A 118 -15.49 -7.57 -3.91
N PRO A 119 -15.92 -7.49 -5.18
CA PRO A 119 -16.96 -8.36 -5.71
C PRO A 119 -16.39 -9.78 -5.87
N GLY A 120 -16.47 -10.54 -4.79
CA GLY A 120 -16.19 -11.98 -4.69
C GLY A 120 -17.22 -12.60 -3.75
N PRO A 121 -17.33 -13.94 -3.65
CA PRO A 121 -18.38 -14.58 -2.87
C PRO A 121 -18.40 -13.98 -1.47
N SER A 122 -19.61 -13.64 -1.02
CA SER A 122 -20.04 -12.74 0.07
C SER A 122 -19.52 -13.09 1.50
N LYS A 123 -18.26 -13.51 1.60
CA LYS A 123 -17.54 -13.92 2.81
C LYS A 123 -16.11 -13.39 2.70
N LEU A 124 -15.97 -12.06 2.78
CA LEU A 124 -14.71 -11.43 3.20
C LEU A 124 -14.42 -11.75 4.69
N GLU A 125 -15.45 -12.16 5.44
CA GLU A 125 -15.32 -13.02 6.61
C GLU A 125 -15.21 -14.48 6.16
N GLY A 126 -13.99 -15.00 6.04
CA GLY A 126 -13.80 -16.45 6.06
C GLY A 126 -13.53 -17.16 4.73
N GLN A 127 -12.83 -16.54 3.78
CA GLN A 127 -11.90 -17.34 2.96
C GLN A 127 -10.65 -17.64 3.80
N MET A 128 -10.87 -18.48 4.81
CA MET A 128 -9.82 -19.10 5.60
C MET A 128 -8.93 -19.89 4.62
N ASN A 129 -7.63 -19.61 4.63
CA ASN A 129 -6.69 -20.62 4.14
C ASN A 129 -6.82 -21.89 5.00
N LYS A 130 -6.16 -23.01 4.65
CA LYS A 130 -6.22 -24.27 5.42
C LYS A 130 -5.88 -24.14 6.93
N LYS A 131 -5.40 -22.97 7.38
CA LYS A 131 -5.05 -22.61 8.76
C LYS A 131 -5.94 -21.53 9.41
N GLY A 132 -6.96 -21.01 8.72
CA GLY A 132 -7.93 -20.09 9.32
C GLY A 132 -7.66 -18.58 9.19
N ILE A 133 -6.67 -18.17 8.40
CA ILE A 133 -6.30 -16.74 8.29
C ILE A 133 -6.90 -16.12 7.02
N SER A 134 -7.49 -14.94 7.16
CA SER A 134 -8.08 -14.18 6.04
C SER A 134 -6.99 -13.54 5.19
N LEU A 135 -7.02 -13.84 3.89
CA LEU A 135 -6.14 -13.28 2.86
C LEU A 135 -6.23 -11.75 2.73
N VAL A 136 -7.40 -11.20 3.07
CA VAL A 136 -7.72 -9.78 3.04
C VAL A 136 -8.09 -9.36 4.46
N SER A 137 -7.46 -8.31 4.96
CA SER A 137 -7.78 -7.71 6.25
C SER A 137 -8.07 -6.22 6.09
N GLN A 138 -8.89 -5.68 6.98
CA GLN A 138 -9.02 -4.23 7.09
C GLN A 138 -7.71 -3.65 7.65
N GLY A 139 -7.28 -2.49 7.15
CA GLY A 139 -6.16 -1.74 7.74
C GLY A 139 -6.53 -1.10 9.07
N SER A 140 -5.55 -0.47 9.73
CA SER A 140 -5.78 0.24 11.00
C SER A 140 -6.75 1.40 10.85
N LEU A 141 -6.77 2.03 9.67
CA LEU A 141 -7.73 3.04 9.25
C LEU A 141 -8.98 2.36 8.63
N PRO A 142 -10.17 2.46 9.25
CA PRO A 142 -11.37 1.77 8.76
C PRO A 142 -11.72 2.12 7.31
N GLY A 143 -12.01 1.12 6.48
CA GLY A 143 -12.29 1.29 5.05
C GLY A 143 -11.08 1.13 4.13
N THR A 144 -9.86 1.11 4.69
CA THR A 144 -8.64 0.68 3.99
C THR A 144 -8.50 -0.85 4.02
N VAL A 145 -7.76 -1.41 3.06
CA VAL A 145 -7.56 -2.85 2.95
C VAL A 145 -6.08 -3.19 2.82
N ARG A 146 -5.69 -4.28 3.49
CA ARG A 146 -4.41 -4.95 3.33
C ARG A 146 -4.63 -6.37 2.79
N PHE A 147 -3.80 -6.78 1.85
CA PHE A 147 -3.85 -8.08 1.20
C PHE A 147 -2.52 -8.82 1.42
N TYR A 148 -2.61 -10.06 1.92
CA TYR A 148 -1.46 -10.84 2.39
C TYR A 148 -1.43 -12.24 1.75
N PRO A 149 -0.91 -12.39 0.52
CA PRO A 149 -1.00 -13.63 -0.26
C PRO A 149 -0.32 -14.87 0.35
N ASN A 150 0.67 -14.71 1.24
CA ASN A 150 1.46 -15.84 1.76
C ASN A 150 1.14 -16.20 3.22
N LEU A 151 -0.03 -15.87 3.74
CA LEU A 151 -0.48 -16.28 5.09
C LEU A 151 -0.50 -17.80 5.32
N SER A 152 -0.24 -18.62 4.29
CA SER A 152 -0.18 -20.08 4.38
C SER A 152 1.20 -20.66 4.72
N SER A 153 2.30 -19.90 4.64
CA SER A 153 3.68 -20.43 4.81
C SER A 153 4.34 -20.13 6.15
N CYS A 154 3.63 -19.54 7.11
CA CYS A 154 4.13 -19.46 8.49
C CYS A 154 3.97 -20.85 9.14
N ASP A 155 5.00 -21.67 9.03
CA ASP A 155 5.21 -22.87 9.85
C ASP A 155 6.39 -22.61 10.78
N THR A 156 6.21 -23.01 12.05
CA THR A 156 7.12 -22.89 13.20
C THR A 156 7.31 -21.49 13.82
N LEU A 157 6.29 -21.02 14.54
CA LEU A 157 6.48 -20.23 15.76
C LEU A 157 6.61 -21.21 16.94
N SER A 158 7.82 -21.72 17.16
CA SER A 158 8.23 -22.05 18.53
C SER A 158 8.28 -20.74 19.30
N LYS A 159 7.69 -20.76 20.50
CA LYS A 159 7.60 -19.64 21.44
C LYS A 159 8.96 -18.97 21.63
N GLU A 160 8.91 -17.65 21.86
CA GLU A 160 10.03 -16.73 22.12
C GLU A 160 10.63 -16.09 20.86
N ASP A 161 9.95 -15.04 20.36
CA ASP A 161 10.61 -13.79 19.98
C ASP A 161 9.56 -12.70 19.69
N SER A 162 9.64 -11.62 20.44
CA SER A 162 8.91 -10.37 20.21
C SER A 162 9.45 -9.68 18.95
N GLY A 163 8.83 -9.93 17.81
CA GLY A 163 9.14 -9.25 16.55
C GLY A 163 8.32 -9.86 15.41
N ASP A 164 7.20 -9.20 15.08
CA ASP A 164 6.28 -9.57 14.00
C ASP A 164 7.01 -9.75 12.66
N SER A 165 7.43 -10.97 12.38
CA SER A 165 8.12 -11.36 11.16
C SER A 165 7.09 -11.82 10.13
N PHE A 166 6.26 -10.87 9.67
CA PHE A 166 5.37 -11.02 8.52
C PHE A 166 6.18 -11.03 7.21
N TYR A 167 7.03 -12.04 7.01
CA TYR A 167 7.77 -12.22 5.76
C TYR A 167 6.89 -12.88 4.71
N GLY A 168 6.25 -12.06 3.87
CA GLY A 168 5.88 -12.46 2.52
C GLY A 168 4.63 -11.81 1.96
N GLY A 169 4.79 -11.00 0.89
CA GLY A 169 3.67 -10.58 0.05
C GLY A 169 2.71 -9.62 0.76
N GLY A 170 2.62 -8.38 0.31
CA GLY A 170 1.71 -7.40 0.91
C GLY A 170 1.30 -6.33 -0.08
N LEU A 171 0.01 -6.03 -0.15
CA LEU A 171 -0.52 -4.88 -0.89
C LEU A 171 -1.47 -4.09 0.03
N PHE A 172 -1.32 -2.77 0.03
CA PHE A 172 -2.24 -1.85 0.68
C PHE A 172 -3.08 -1.11 -0.35
N LEU A 173 -4.36 -0.90 -0.04
CA LEU A 173 -5.32 -0.19 -0.90
C LEU A 173 -6.19 0.77 -0.07
N ALA A 174 -6.27 2.01 -0.54
CA ALA A 174 -7.21 3.00 -0.05
C ALA A 174 -7.97 3.65 -1.22
N LYS A 175 -9.29 3.68 -1.14
CA LYS A 175 -10.15 4.31 -2.15
C LYS A 175 -10.72 5.61 -1.58
N ILE A 176 -10.41 6.72 -2.22
CA ILE A 176 -10.72 8.07 -1.75
C ILE A 176 -11.61 8.76 -2.79
N LYS A 177 -12.73 9.33 -2.34
CA LYS A 177 -13.64 10.10 -3.18
C LYS A 177 -13.41 11.59 -2.94
N ASN A 178 -13.35 12.37 -4.02
CA ASN A 178 -13.43 13.82 -3.97
C ASN A 178 -14.93 14.18 -3.94
N THR A 179 -15.46 14.63 -2.81
CA THR A 179 -16.85 15.04 -2.69
C THR A 179 -17.04 16.44 -3.24
N LYS A 180 -18.24 16.70 -3.79
CA LYS A 180 -18.67 18.09 -4.02
C LYS A 180 -18.72 18.78 -2.65
N LEU A 181 -18.36 20.06 -2.62
CA LEU A 181 -18.67 20.89 -1.45
C LEU A 181 -20.19 20.77 -1.25
N LEU A 182 -20.60 20.49 -0.01
CA LEU A 182 -22.00 20.67 0.36
C LEU A 182 -22.23 22.18 0.27
N ASP A 183 -23.08 22.60 -0.67
CA ASP A 183 -23.53 23.99 -0.79
C ASP A 183 -24.28 24.42 0.49
#